data_AF-A0A432GY67-F1
#
_entry.id   AF-A0A432GY67-F1
#
_cell.length_a   1.000
_cell.length_b   1.000
_cell.length_c   1.000
_cell.angle_alpha   90.00
_cell.angle_beta   90.00
_cell.angle_gamma   90.00
#
_symmetry.space_group_name_H-M   'P 1'
#
loop_
_entity.id
_entity.type
_entity.pdbx_description
1 polymer ?
#
loop_
_entity_poly.entity_id
_entity_poly.type
_entity_poly.pdbx_seq_one_letter_code
_entity_poly.pdbx_strand_id
1 'polypeptide(L)'
;MSLLKILEEEQLKGNPNKILIRTQRAQFVESGDVVLFISIAHALRLRSKMNRCVSLGLRIDNALKRKVKFLNDPQIPVEKVNQTCERCPLDNSQCSERTAPPSVFIQEKKEELMNRTLKKLVTDYRAKNLKI
;
A
#
# COMPACT_ATOMS: atom_id res chain seq x y z
N MET A 1 12.17 1.85 -2.20
CA MET A 1 13.34 1.10 -1.68
C MET A 1 13.20 0.84 -0.19
N SER A 2 13.01 -0.42 0.22
CA SER A 2 12.73 -0.83 1.61
C SER A 2 13.85 -0.50 2.62
N LEU A 3 13.49 -0.06 3.83
CA LEU A 3 14.44 0.17 4.93
C LEU A 3 15.24 -1.07 5.32
N LEU A 4 14.64 -2.26 5.20
CA LEU A 4 15.29 -3.51 5.56
C LEU A 4 16.41 -3.89 4.59
N LYS A 5 16.25 -3.58 3.30
CA LYS A 5 17.30 -3.77 2.27
C LYS A 5 18.51 -2.88 2.58
N ILE A 6 18.26 -1.62 2.95
CA ILE A 6 19.32 -0.68 3.33
C ILE A 6 20.08 -1.18 4.58
N LEU A 7 19.36 -1.69 5.59
CA LEU A 7 20.02 -2.26 6.76
C LEU A 7 20.89 -3.48 6.44
N GLU A 8 20.43 -4.35 5.54
CA GLU A 8 21.21 -5.51 5.09
C GLU A 8 22.51 -5.07 4.43
N GLU A 9 22.49 -4.05 3.56
CA GLU A 9 23.70 -3.46 2.98
C GLU A 9 24.63 -2.86 4.03
N GLU A 10 24.10 -2.20 5.05
CA GLU A 10 24.89 -1.58 6.14
C GLU A 10 25.52 -2.63 7.05
N GLN A 11 24.86 -3.78 7.25
CA GLN A 11 25.43 -4.92 7.95
C GLN A 11 26.61 -5.53 7.19
N LEU A 12 26.48 -5.69 5.87
CA LEU A 12 27.58 -6.16 5.01
C LEU A 12 28.79 -5.22 5.04
N LYS A 13 28.55 -3.91 5.24
CA LYS A 13 29.60 -2.88 5.40
C LYS A 13 30.20 -2.82 6.82
N GLY A 14 29.77 -3.67 7.75
CA GLY A 14 30.33 -3.75 9.11
C GLY A 14 29.81 -2.71 10.10
N ASN A 15 28.66 -2.07 9.82
CA ASN A 15 28.02 -1.08 10.70
C ASN A 15 26.72 -1.60 11.35
N PRO A 16 26.79 -2.59 12.26
CA PRO A 16 25.60 -3.28 12.78
C PRO A 16 24.74 -2.42 13.73
N ASN A 17 25.24 -1.29 14.24
CA ASN A 17 24.51 -0.45 15.21
C ASN A 17 23.75 0.72 14.57
N LYS A 18 23.65 0.79 13.24
CA LYS A 18 22.96 1.88 12.55
C LYS A 18 21.46 1.80 12.77
N ILE A 19 20.88 2.92 13.20
CA ILE A 19 19.42 3.12 13.28
C ILE A 19 19.01 3.95 12.07
N LEU A 20 18.08 3.42 11.28
CA LEU A 20 17.48 4.12 10.15
C LEU A 20 16.08 4.56 10.53
N ILE A 21 15.77 5.82 10.22
CA ILE A 21 14.43 6.39 10.42
C ILE A 21 13.97 6.90 9.06
N ARG A 22 12.72 6.59 8.69
CA ARG A 22 12.09 7.14 7.49
C ARG A 22 10.64 7.49 7.77
N THR A 23 10.17 8.49 7.05
CA THR A 23 8.76 8.84 6.99
C THR A 23 8.27 8.73 5.56
N GLN A 24 7.01 8.34 5.37
CA GLN A 24 6.36 8.30 4.06
C GLN A 24 4.84 8.46 4.21
N ARG A 25 4.18 8.92 3.14
CA ARG A 25 2.72 8.94 3.04
C ARG A 25 2.28 7.84 2.08
N ALA A 26 1.56 6.86 2.61
CA ALA A 26 0.97 5.79 1.83
C ALA A 26 -0.45 6.16 1.44
N GLN A 27 -0.72 6.24 0.14
CA GLN A 27 -2.07 6.42 -0.40
C GLN A 27 -2.64 5.05 -0.82
N PHE A 28 -3.65 4.59 -0.10
CA PHE A 28 -4.34 3.35 -0.42
C PHE A 28 -5.22 3.55 -1.64
N VAL A 29 -4.94 2.79 -2.69
CA VAL A 29 -5.58 2.96 -4.01
C VAL A 29 -7.07 2.61 -4.02
N GLU A 30 -7.51 1.68 -3.15
CA GLU A 30 -8.91 1.27 -3.07
C GLU A 30 -9.77 2.23 -2.24
N SER A 31 -9.33 2.55 -1.01
CA SER A 31 -10.11 3.40 -0.12
C SER A 31 -9.88 4.90 -0.35
N GLY A 32 -8.76 5.27 -0.99
CA GLY A 32 -8.30 6.65 -1.07
C GLY A 32 -7.72 7.19 0.22
N ASP A 33 -7.69 6.38 1.30
CA ASP A 33 -7.11 6.78 2.57
C ASP A 33 -5.61 7.08 2.42
N VAL A 34 -5.16 8.12 3.11
CA VAL A 34 -3.74 8.43 3.20
C VAL A 34 -3.28 8.19 4.63
N VAL A 35 -2.19 7.44 4.79
CA VAL A 35 -1.59 7.11 6.08
C VAL A 35 -0.15 7.61 6.11
N LEU A 36 0.20 8.38 7.14
CA LEU A 36 1.59 8.71 7.43
C LEU A 36 2.23 7.53 8.16
N PHE A 37 3.29 6.97 7.59
CA PHE A 37 4.13 5.98 8.25
C PHE A 37 5.42 6.62 8.73
N ILE A 38 5.74 6.40 10.01
CA ILE A 38 7.05 6.67 10.59
C ILE A 38 7.66 5.33 10.97
N SER A 39 8.77 4.99 10.34
CA SER A 39 9.40 3.69 10.44
C SER A 39 10.80 3.81 11.03
N ILE A 40 11.10 2.97 12.01
CA ILE A 40 12.41 2.87 12.65
C ILE A 40 12.92 1.45 12.42
N ALA A 41 14.10 1.33 11.84
CA ALA A 41 14.73 0.06 11.54
C ALA A 41 16.14 0.00 12.13
N HIS A 42 16.50 -1.14 12.71
CA HIS A 42 17.85 -1.42 13.23
C HIS A 42 18.13 -2.92 13.23
N ALA A 43 19.41 -3.30 13.27
CA ALA A 43 19.81 -4.69 13.48
C ALA A 43 19.69 -5.11 14.94
N LEU A 44 19.38 -6.37 15.18
CA LEU A 44 19.34 -6.93 16.53
C LEU A 44 20.76 -7.10 17.09
N ARG A 45 21.05 -6.43 18.21
CA ARG A 45 22.37 -6.48 18.89
C ARG A 45 22.86 -7.90 19.20
N LEU A 46 21.96 -8.80 19.60
CA LEU A 46 22.29 -10.18 19.99
C LEU A 46 22.23 -11.18 18.83
N ARG A 47 21.69 -10.78 17.67
CA ARG A 47 21.56 -11.62 16.46
C ARG A 47 21.89 -10.77 15.23
N SER A 48 23.18 -10.64 14.94
CA SER A 48 23.72 -9.76 13.89
C SER A 48 23.24 -10.04 12.47
N LYS A 49 22.53 -11.16 12.22
CA LYS A 49 21.91 -11.49 10.92
C LYS A 49 20.41 -11.20 10.84
N MET A 50 19.83 -10.55 11.85
CA MET A 50 18.41 -10.21 11.87
C MET A 50 18.20 -8.70 11.95
N ASN A 51 17.42 -8.18 11.00
CA ASN A 51 16.97 -6.81 10.97
C ASN A 51 15.54 -6.71 11.51
N ARG A 52 15.25 -5.63 12.24
CA ARG A 52 13.91 -5.32 12.73
C ARG A 52 13.51 -3.94 12.22
N CYS A 53 12.27 -3.82 11.77
CA CYS A 53 11.63 -2.56 11.45
C CYS A 53 10.29 -2.49 12.18
N VAL A 54 10.01 -1.36 12.81
CA VAL A 54 8.72 -1.05 13.42
C VAL A 54 8.20 0.21 12.74
N SER A 55 6.94 0.19 12.32
CA SER A 55 6.29 1.32 11.68
C SER A 55 5.05 1.75 12.46
N LEU A 56 4.95 3.04 12.75
CA LEU A 56 3.75 3.67 13.27
C LEU A 56 2.97 4.28 12.11
N GLY A 57 1.75 3.79 11.89
CA GLY A 57 0.84 4.32 10.88
C GLY A 57 -0.21 5.25 11.50
N LEU A 58 -0.30 6.48 11.00
CA LEU A 58 -1.29 7.48 11.40
C LEU A 58 -2.15 7.85 10.19
N ARG A 59 -3.43 7.50 10.21
CA ARG A 59 -4.35 7.91 9.14
C ARG A 59 -4.46 9.44 9.12
N ILE A 60 -4.29 10.03 7.95
CA ILE A 60 -4.33 11.48 7.75
C ILE A 60 -5.78 11.92 7.63
N ASP A 61 -6.32 12.42 8.74
CA ASP A 61 -7.60 13.11 8.79
C ASP A 61 -7.43 14.61 9.09
N ASN A 62 -8.55 15.33 9.20
CA ASN A 62 -8.53 16.75 9.50
C ASN A 62 -7.94 17.07 10.90
N ALA A 63 -8.04 16.15 11.86
CA ALA A 63 -7.47 16.34 13.19
C ALA A 63 -5.94 16.24 13.15
N LEU A 64 -5.41 15.24 12.44
CA LEU A 64 -3.98 15.08 12.23
C LEU A 64 -3.39 16.25 11.43
N LYS A 65 -4.07 16.69 10.36
CA LYS A 65 -3.65 17.86 9.56
C LYS A 65 -3.51 19.14 10.39
N ARG A 66 -4.35 19.34 11.41
CA ARG A 66 -4.23 20.50 12.30
C ARG A 66 -3.01 20.42 13.21
N LYS A 67 -2.67 19.22 13.70
CA LYS A 67 -1.60 18.98 14.68
C LYS A 67 -0.21 18.78 14.06
N VAL A 68 -0.13 18.06 12.94
CA VAL A 68 1.14 17.69 12.29
C VAL A 68 1.38 18.62 11.11
N LYS A 69 2.27 19.60 11.28
CA LYS A 69 2.50 20.66 10.28
C LYS A 69 3.41 20.25 9.13
N PHE A 70 4.25 19.24 9.33
CA PHE A 70 5.19 18.75 8.32
C PHE A 70 4.57 17.78 7.30
N LEU A 71 3.25 17.49 7.37
CA LEU A 71 2.61 16.51 6.48
C LEU A 71 2.76 16.82 4.98
N ASN A 72 2.93 18.11 4.62
CA ASN A 72 3.07 18.56 3.25
C ASN A 72 4.54 18.82 2.85
N ASP A 73 5.50 18.41 3.69
CA ASP A 73 6.91 18.55 3.36
C ASP A 73 7.22 17.74 2.09
N PRO A 74 7.81 18.38 1.05
CA PRO A 74 8.12 17.72 -0.22
C PRO A 74 9.17 16.60 -0.06
N GLN A 75 9.94 16.57 1.03
CA GLN A 75 10.87 15.49 1.33
C GLN A 75 10.15 14.20 1.78
N ILE A 76 8.84 14.27 2.09
CA ILE A 76 8.05 13.10 2.47
C ILE A 76 7.40 12.50 1.22
N PRO A 77 7.92 11.35 0.74
CA PRO A 77 7.39 10.74 -0.47
C PRO A 77 5.94 10.31 -0.27
N VAL A 78 5.16 10.43 -1.35
CA VAL A 78 3.81 9.88 -1.44
C VAL A 78 3.87 8.65 -2.33
N GLU A 79 3.54 7.51 -1.78
CA GLU A 79 3.56 6.23 -2.48
C GLU A 79 2.14 5.67 -2.57
N LYS A 80 1.74 5.23 -3.77
CA LYS A 80 0.48 4.50 -3.95
C LYS A 80 0.70 3.05 -3.54
N VAL A 81 -0.15 2.54 -2.65
CA VAL A 81 -0.03 1.18 -2.10
C VAL A 81 -1.38 0.49 -2.05
N ASN A 82 -1.37 -0.83 -1.87
CA ASN A 82 -2.56 -1.60 -1.50
C ASN A 82 -2.21 -2.68 -0.46
N GLN A 83 -3.23 -3.42 -0.01
CA GLN A 83 -3.12 -4.41 1.07
C GLN A 83 -2.15 -5.55 0.77
N THR A 84 -2.31 -6.22 -0.38
CA THR A 84 -1.44 -7.33 -0.81
C THR A 84 -1.20 -7.25 -2.31
N CYS A 85 -0.16 -7.92 -2.82
CA CYS A 85 0.13 -7.94 -4.24
C CYS A 85 -1.02 -8.57 -5.04
N GLU A 86 -1.61 -9.66 -4.55
CA GLU A 86 -2.69 -10.41 -5.20
C GLU A 86 -3.96 -9.57 -5.40
N ARG A 87 -4.23 -8.63 -4.49
CA ARG A 87 -5.36 -7.70 -4.53
C ARG A 87 -5.01 -6.34 -5.14
N CYS A 88 -3.73 -6.06 -5.40
CA CYS A 88 -3.31 -4.73 -5.81
C CYS A 88 -3.66 -4.43 -7.27
N PRO A 89 -4.36 -3.31 -7.58
CA PRO A 89 -4.69 -2.90 -8.94
C PRO A 89 -3.50 -2.27 -9.71
N LEU A 90 -2.42 -1.92 -9.00
CA LEU A 90 -1.27 -1.25 -9.61
C LEU A 90 -0.54 -2.20 -10.56
N ASP A 91 -0.18 -1.72 -11.75
CA ASP A 91 0.64 -2.50 -12.68
C ASP A 91 2.13 -2.55 -12.26
N ASN A 92 2.94 -3.32 -13.00
CA ASN A 92 4.38 -3.46 -12.74
C ASN A 92 5.17 -2.17 -12.98
N SER A 93 4.69 -1.27 -13.85
CA SER A 93 5.32 0.04 -14.09
C SER A 93 5.06 1.02 -12.95
N GLN A 94 3.94 0.82 -12.22
CA GLN A 94 3.53 1.62 -11.08
C GLN A 94 4.06 1.08 -9.74
N CYS A 95 4.36 -0.22 -9.64
CA CYS A 95 4.88 -0.84 -8.43
C CYS A 95 6.04 -1.80 -8.75
N SER A 96 7.27 -1.30 -8.57
CA SER A 96 8.50 -2.09 -8.78
C SER A 96 8.77 -3.12 -7.67
N GLU A 97 8.10 -3.02 -6.53
CA GLU A 97 8.28 -3.92 -5.38
C GLU A 97 7.26 -5.08 -5.39
N ARG A 98 6.43 -5.20 -6.43
CA ARG A 98 5.45 -6.28 -6.56
C ARG A 98 6.14 -7.64 -6.65
N THR A 99 5.72 -8.56 -5.78
CA THR A 99 6.28 -9.93 -5.72
C THR A 99 5.30 -11.01 -6.17
N ALA A 100 4.01 -10.70 -6.29
CA ALA A 100 2.98 -11.64 -6.74
C ALA A 100 2.04 -11.03 -7.80
N PRO A 101 1.49 -11.85 -8.71
CA PRO A 101 0.52 -11.38 -9.70
C PRO A 101 -0.80 -10.95 -9.05
N PRO A 102 -1.57 -10.01 -9.65
CA PRO A 102 -2.83 -9.49 -9.10
C PRO A 102 -4.01 -10.45 -9.33
N SER A 103 -3.87 -11.72 -8.95
CA SER A 103 -4.82 -12.79 -9.24
C SER A 103 -6.21 -12.54 -8.64
N VAL A 104 -6.27 -12.13 -7.37
CA VAL A 104 -7.53 -11.84 -6.66
C VAL A 104 -8.20 -10.62 -7.26
N PHE A 105 -7.44 -9.57 -7.55
CA PHE A 105 -7.99 -8.36 -8.20
C PHE A 105 -8.62 -8.68 -9.57
N ILE A 106 -7.94 -9.49 -10.41
CA ILE A 106 -8.47 -9.89 -11.71
C ILE A 106 -9.77 -10.70 -11.55
N GLN A 107 -9.80 -11.62 -10.59
CA GLN A 107 -10.99 -12.42 -10.30
C GLN A 107 -12.17 -11.53 -9.87
N GLU A 108 -11.96 -10.64 -8.91
CA GLU A 108 -12.98 -9.70 -8.42
C GLU A 108 -13.51 -8.80 -9.55
N LYS A 109 -12.64 -8.32 -10.43
CA LYS A 109 -13.06 -7.53 -11.61
C LYS A 109 -13.90 -8.34 -12.59
N LYS A 110 -13.58 -9.61 -12.80
CA LYS A 110 -14.36 -10.50 -13.66
C LYS A 110 -15.75 -10.76 -13.08
N GLU A 111 -15.83 -11.01 -11.77
CA GLU A 111 -17.11 -11.21 -11.05
C GLU A 111 -17.97 -9.94 -11.07
N GLU A 112 -17.37 -8.76 -10.83
CA GLU A 112 -18.05 -7.47 -10.95
C GLU A 112 -18.63 -7.26 -12.35
N LEU A 113 -17.85 -7.55 -13.39
CA LEU A 113 -18.30 -7.42 -14.77
C LEU A 113 -19.46 -8.37 -15.09
N MET A 114 -19.36 -9.64 -14.67
CA MET A 114 -20.42 -10.63 -14.83
C MET A 114 -21.72 -10.16 -14.18
N ASN A 115 -21.66 -9.77 -12.90
CA ASN A 115 -22.80 -9.30 -12.12
C ASN A 115 -23.44 -8.03 -12.72
N ARG A 116 -22.62 -7.09 -13.21
CA ARG A 116 -23.11 -5.90 -13.91
C ARG A 116 -23.83 -6.27 -15.21
N THR A 117 -23.32 -7.23 -15.95
CA THR A 117 -23.90 -7.68 -17.22
C THR A 117 -25.23 -8.38 -17.00
N LEU A 118 -25.30 -9.30 -16.03
CA LEU A 118 -26.54 -9.97 -15.63
C LEU A 118 -27.61 -8.97 -15.19
N LYS A 119 -27.25 -7.97 -14.37
CA LYS A 119 -28.19 -6.91 -13.95
C LYS A 119 -28.76 -6.13 -15.13
N LYS A 120 -27.93 -5.78 -16.12
CA LYS A 120 -28.39 -5.10 -17.35
C LYS A 120 -29.36 -5.98 -18.13
N LEU A 121 -29.01 -7.24 -18.38
CA LEU A 121 -29.87 -8.19 -19.10
C LEU A 121 -31.23 -8.37 -18.41
N VAL A 122 -31.26 -8.50 -17.08
CA VAL A 122 -32.50 -8.60 -16.31
C VAL A 122 -33.34 -7.31 -16.43
N THR A 123 -32.69 -6.15 -16.38
CA THR A 123 -33.37 -4.85 -16.50
C THR A 123 -33.96 -4.67 -17.90
N ASP A 124 -33.19 -4.98 -18.95
CA ASP A 124 -33.63 -4.90 -20.34
C ASP A 124 -34.77 -5.87 -20.63
N TYR A 125 -34.69 -7.10 -20.09
CA TYR A 125 -35.75 -8.10 -20.22
C TYR A 125 -37.05 -7.63 -19.54
N ARG A 126 -36.97 -7.08 -18.32
CA ARG A 126 -38.13 -6.50 -17.62
C ARG A 126 -38.72 -5.33 -18.40
N ALA A 127 -37.90 -4.42 -18.90
CA ALA A 127 -38.38 -3.27 -19.68
C ALA A 127 -39.08 -3.65 -20.99
N LYS A 128 -38.68 -4.76 -21.62
CA LYS A 128 -39.31 -5.27 -22.86
C LYS A 128 -40.59 -6.08 -22.60
N ASN A 129 -40.64 -6.87 -21.53
CA ASN A 129 -41.71 -7.87 -21.34
C ASN A 129 -42.70 -7.56 -20.21
N LEU A 130 -42.44 -6.55 -19.36
CA LEU A 130 -43.31 -6.13 -18.27
C LEU A 130 -43.81 -4.68 -18.45
N LYS A 131 -44.10 -4.27 -19.70
CA LYS A 131 -44.88 -3.05 -19.94
C LYS A 131 -46.30 -3.24 -19.38
N ILE A 132 -46.50 -2.86 -18.13
CA ILE A 132 -47.78 -2.40 -17.59
C ILE A 132 -47.83 -0.89 -17.82
#